data_AF-A0A7U9RHX9-F1
#
_entry.id   AF-A0A7U9RHX9-F1
#
_cell.length_a   1.000
_cell.length_b   1.000
_cell.length_c   1.000
_cell.angle_alpha   90.00
_cell.angle_beta   90.00
_cell.angle_gamma   90.00
#
_symmetry.space_group_name_H-M   'P 1'
#
loop_
_entity.id
_entity.type
_entity.pdbx_description
1 polymer ?
#
loop_
_entity_poly.entity_id
_entity_poly.type
_entity_poly.pdbx_seq_one_letter_code
_entity_poly.pdbx_strand_id
1 'polypeptide(L)'
;MKMYFSQSSRANRTLSEKEIERNALLSDLEKTKRALEIAYAGFDNVTEPDLIDCYIYEVNSVLKRYKFLMEQAAALIPLPEEDTHPAPLNTETPAASLIG
;
A
#
# COMPACT_ATOMS: atom_id res chain seq x y z
N MET A 1 -54.83 -12.97 15.35
CA MET A 1 -53.64 -12.69 14.52
C MET A 1 -53.16 -11.28 14.82
N LYS A 2 -52.08 -11.09 15.58
CA LYS A 2 -51.43 -9.76 15.73
C LYS A 2 -50.04 -9.89 15.16
N MET A 3 -49.85 -9.31 13.97
CA MET A 3 -48.57 -9.30 13.28
C MET A 3 -47.74 -8.18 13.90
N TYR A 4 -46.71 -8.56 14.64
CA TYR A 4 -45.66 -7.64 15.06
C TYR A 4 -44.77 -7.41 13.84
N PHE A 5 -45.05 -6.35 13.09
CA PHE A 5 -44.08 -5.83 12.14
C PHE A 5 -42.97 -5.17 12.97
N SER A 6 -41.97 -5.95 13.37
CA SER A 6 -40.74 -5.40 13.92
C SER A 6 -40.12 -4.57 12.81
N GLN A 7 -40.30 -3.26 12.93
CA GLN A 7 -39.60 -2.26 12.16
C GLN A 7 -38.14 -2.36 12.59
N SER A 8 -37.44 -3.39 12.09
CA SER A 8 -35.99 -3.50 12.21
C SER A 8 -35.46 -2.19 11.68
N SER A 9 -34.90 -1.43 12.60
CA SER A 9 -34.30 -0.15 12.40
C SER A 9 -33.18 -0.35 11.38
N ARG A 10 -33.52 -0.25 10.09
CA ARG A 10 -32.56 0.04 9.04
C ARG A 10 -32.14 1.48 9.27
N ALA A 11 -31.37 1.69 10.32
CA ALA A 11 -30.49 2.82 10.43
C ALA A 11 -29.52 2.70 9.26
N ASN A 12 -29.92 3.23 8.11
CA ASN A 12 -28.98 3.65 7.08
C ASN A 12 -28.10 4.69 7.76
N ARG A 13 -27.02 4.22 8.38
CA ARG A 13 -25.94 5.05 8.87
C ARG A 13 -25.31 5.62 7.60
N THR A 14 -25.78 6.78 7.17
CA THR A 14 -25.11 7.60 6.18
C THR A 14 -23.70 7.81 6.70
N LEU A 15 -22.73 7.06 6.16
CA LEU A 15 -21.32 7.22 6.48
C LEU A 15 -20.98 8.69 6.22
N SER A 16 -20.29 9.33 7.17
CA SER A 16 -19.84 10.71 6.98
C SER A 16 -18.94 10.76 5.74
N GLU A 17 -18.95 11.86 4.99
CA GLU A 17 -18.10 12.05 3.79
C GLU A 17 -16.63 11.67 4.09
N LYS A 18 -16.14 12.05 5.28
CA LYS A 18 -14.80 11.70 5.78
C LYS A 18 -14.56 10.19 5.95
N GLU A 19 -15.58 9.43 6.33
CA GLU A 19 -15.49 7.96 6.45
C GLU A 19 -15.52 7.29 5.07
N ILE A 20 -16.25 7.84 4.12
CA ILE A 20 -16.27 7.38 2.72
C ILE A 20 -14.89 7.59 2.10
N GLU A 21 -14.31 8.78 2.27
CA GLU A 21 -12.96 9.11 1.80
C GLU A 21 -11.90 8.18 2.42
N ARG A 22 -11.98 7.94 3.74
CA ARG A 22 -11.08 7.00 4.42
C ARG A 22 -11.21 5.59 3.84
N ASN A 23 -12.43 5.09 3.65
CA ASN A 23 -12.65 3.74 3.13
C ASN A 23 -12.19 3.60 1.67
N ALA A 24 -12.39 4.64 0.86
CA ALA A 24 -11.88 4.69 -0.51
C ALA A 24 -10.35 4.64 -0.53
N LEU A 25 -9.69 5.42 0.33
CA LEU A 25 -8.24 5.44 0.45
C LEU A 25 -7.66 4.09 0.88
N LEU A 26 -8.29 3.42 1.87
CA LEU A 26 -7.90 2.09 2.29
C LEU A 26 -8.06 1.06 1.16
N SER A 27 -9.18 1.11 0.44
CA SER A 27 -9.41 0.25 -0.72
C SER A 27 -8.35 0.48 -1.81
N ASP A 28 -7.98 1.73 -2.05
CA ASP A 28 -6.97 2.06 -3.05
C ASP A 28 -5.56 1.65 -2.63
N LEU A 29 -5.24 1.68 -1.33
CA LEU A 29 -4.00 1.12 -0.80
C LEU A 29 -3.94 -0.40 -0.98
N GLU A 30 -5.00 -1.12 -0.66
CA GLU A 30 -5.07 -2.58 -0.86
C GLU A 30 -4.89 -2.96 -2.34
N LYS A 31 -5.57 -2.25 -3.25
CA LYS A 31 -5.40 -2.46 -4.69
C LYS A 31 -3.97 -2.19 -5.13
N THR A 32 -3.37 -1.11 -4.64
CA THR A 32 -1.99 -0.73 -4.99
C THR A 32 -1.00 -1.77 -4.48
N LYS A 33 -1.19 -2.29 -3.26
CA LYS A 33 -0.38 -3.38 -2.71
C LYS A 33 -0.48 -4.65 -3.55
N ARG A 34 -1.71 -5.07 -3.91
CA ARG A 34 -1.90 -6.22 -4.80
C ARG A 34 -1.26 -6.01 -6.17
N ALA A 35 -1.37 -4.82 -6.75
CA ALA A 35 -0.72 -4.51 -8.02
C ALA A 35 0.81 -4.61 -7.90
N LEU A 36 1.37 -4.17 -6.78
CA LEU A 36 2.80 -4.27 -6.50
C LEU A 36 3.24 -5.73 -6.40
N GLU A 37 2.50 -6.56 -5.67
CA GLU A 37 2.75 -8.01 -5.56
C GLU A 37 2.72 -8.69 -6.93
N ILE A 38 1.76 -8.33 -7.79
CA ILE A 38 1.66 -8.86 -9.16
C ILE A 38 2.86 -8.44 -10.00
N ALA A 39 3.26 -7.16 -9.94
CA ALA A 39 4.41 -6.66 -10.69
C ALA A 39 5.71 -7.33 -10.25
N TYR A 40 5.92 -7.52 -8.94
CA TYR A 40 7.06 -8.28 -8.43
C TYR A 40 7.04 -9.74 -8.87
N ALA A 41 5.88 -10.43 -8.79
CA ALA A 41 5.76 -11.81 -9.25
C ALA A 41 6.03 -11.94 -10.76
N GLY A 42 5.64 -10.94 -11.56
CA GLY A 42 5.97 -10.88 -12.99
C GLY A 42 7.48 -10.67 -13.23
N PHE A 43 8.09 -9.76 -12.48
CA PHE A 43 9.52 -9.46 -12.56
C PHE A 43 10.41 -10.65 -12.20
N ASP A 44 10.04 -11.45 -11.19
CA ASP A 44 10.84 -12.59 -10.75
C ASP A 44 10.97 -13.70 -11.82
N ASN A 45 10.00 -13.80 -12.72
CA ASN A 45 9.92 -14.88 -13.71
C ASN A 45 10.26 -14.43 -15.14
N VAL A 46 10.48 -13.13 -15.37
CA VAL A 46 10.73 -12.61 -16.72
C VAL A 46 12.21 -12.75 -17.10
N THR A 47 12.47 -13.10 -18.35
CA THR A 47 13.82 -13.24 -18.91
C THR A 47 14.05 -12.36 -20.14
N GLU A 48 12.98 -11.81 -20.71
CA GLU A 48 13.04 -10.92 -21.87
C GLU A 48 13.49 -9.51 -21.44
N PRO A 49 14.56 -8.95 -22.05
CA PRO A 49 15.14 -7.67 -21.63
C PRO A 49 14.16 -6.50 -21.73
N ASP A 50 13.35 -6.44 -22.79
CA ASP A 50 12.37 -5.36 -22.96
C ASP A 50 11.25 -5.43 -21.90
N LEU A 51 10.90 -6.64 -21.45
CA LEU A 51 9.88 -6.83 -20.40
C LEU A 51 10.45 -6.56 -19.01
N ILE A 52 11.74 -6.84 -18.78
CA ILE A 52 12.46 -6.46 -17.55
C ILE A 52 12.33 -4.94 -17.33
N ASP A 53 12.61 -4.14 -18.36
CA ASP A 53 12.49 -2.68 -18.28
C ASP A 53 11.03 -2.23 -18.05
N CYS A 54 10.07 -2.89 -18.71
CA CYS A 54 8.64 -2.64 -18.47
C CYS A 54 8.27 -2.85 -16.99
N TYR A 55 8.70 -3.97 -16.40
CA TYR A 55 8.40 -4.29 -15.00
C TYR A 55 9.15 -3.38 -14.02
N ILE A 56 10.38 -2.96 -14.32
CA ILE A 56 11.09 -1.95 -13.51
C ILE A 56 10.29 -0.65 -13.47
N TYR A 57 9.78 -0.20 -14.63
CA TYR A 57 8.95 0.99 -14.69
C TYR A 57 7.62 0.78 -13.95
N GLU A 58 6.98 -0.37 -14.12
CA GLU A 58 5.73 -0.71 -13.47
C GLU A 58 5.85 -0.69 -11.95
N VAL A 59 6.82 -1.43 -11.38
CA VAL A 59 7.11 -1.46 -9.94
C VAL A 59 7.36 -0.04 -9.41
N ASN A 60 8.18 0.75 -10.09
CA ASN A 60 8.45 2.13 -9.69
C ASN A 60 7.20 3.02 -9.72
N SER A 61 6.34 2.85 -10.73
CA SER A 61 5.10 3.61 -10.85
C SER A 61 4.11 3.26 -9.72
N VAL A 62 4.01 1.98 -9.37
CA VAL A 62 3.14 1.49 -8.29
C VAL A 62 3.67 1.93 -6.93
N LEU A 63 4.99 1.90 -6.70
CA LEU A 63 5.63 2.40 -5.48
C LEU A 63 5.39 3.90 -5.29
N LYS A 64 5.49 4.71 -6.35
CA LYS A 64 5.17 6.15 -6.29
C LYS A 64 3.72 6.38 -5.89
N ARG A 65 2.79 5.63 -6.49
CA ARG A 65 1.37 5.68 -6.13
C ARG A 65 1.14 5.26 -4.67
N TYR A 66 1.80 4.19 -4.22
CA TYR A 66 1.70 3.72 -2.84
C TYR A 66 2.17 4.77 -1.84
N LYS A 67 3.35 5.38 -2.09
CA LYS A 67 3.88 6.46 -1.27
C LYS A 67 2.91 7.64 -1.17
N PHE A 68 2.36 8.08 -2.30
CA PHE A 68 1.37 9.16 -2.33
C PHE A 68 0.11 8.83 -1.51
N LEU A 69 -0.41 7.59 -1.63
CA LEU A 69 -1.57 7.17 -0.85
C LEU A 69 -1.27 7.08 0.66
N MET A 70 -0.04 6.71 1.03
CA MET A 70 0.40 6.72 2.43
C MET A 70 0.50 8.13 3.00
N GLU A 71 1.03 9.08 2.24
CA GLU A 71 1.07 10.51 2.63
C GLU A 71 -0.34 11.07 2.82
N GLN A 72 -1.28 10.75 1.92
CA GLN A 72 -2.69 11.13 2.08
C GLN A 72 -3.30 10.48 3.33
N ALA A 73 -2.97 9.23 3.63
CA ALA A 73 -3.48 8.54 4.81
C ALA A 73 -2.97 9.18 6.11
N ALA A 74 -1.69 9.55 6.14
CA ALA A 74 -1.08 10.27 7.26
C ALA A 74 -1.69 11.68 7.45
N ALA A 75 -2.04 12.38 6.38
CA ALA A 75 -2.72 13.67 6.48
C ALA A 75 -4.17 13.55 7.00
N LEU A 76 -4.87 12.46 6.65
CA LEU A 76 -6.26 12.20 7.06
C LEU A 76 -6.38 11.62 8.48
N ILE A 77 -5.37 10.86 8.91
CA ILE A 77 -5.25 10.25 10.23
C ILE A 77 -3.98 10.83 10.85
N PRO A 78 -4.05 11.90 11.67
CA PRO A 78 -2.92 12.28 12.49
C PRO A 78 -2.72 11.14 13.49
N LEU A 79 -1.83 10.20 13.13
CA LEU A 79 -1.31 9.24 14.07
C LEU A 79 -0.45 10.04 15.06
N PRO A 80 -0.56 9.79 16.37
CA PRO A 80 0.43 10.33 17.29
C PRO A 80 1.78 9.80 16.83
N GLU A 81 2.67 10.73 16.50
CA GLU A 81 4.03 10.51 16.00
C GLU A 81 4.69 9.36 16.78
N GLU A 82 4.87 8.20 16.14
CA GLU A 82 5.78 7.16 16.63
C GLU A 82 7.08 7.33 15.86
N ASP A 83 8.08 7.84 16.57
CA ASP A 83 9.48 7.96 16.19
C ASP A 83 10.02 6.64 15.61
N THR A 84 9.95 6.46 14.28
CA THR A 84 10.73 5.40 13.62
C THR A 84 11.74 6.03 12.69
N HIS A 85 12.93 6.25 13.27
CA HIS A 85 14.18 6.52 12.58
C HIS A 85 14.30 5.70 11.29
N PRO A 86 14.64 6.30 10.13
CA PRO A 86 15.09 5.54 8.99
C PRO A 86 16.44 4.92 9.37
N ALA A 87 16.45 3.59 9.59
CA ALA A 87 17.68 2.83 9.70
C ALA A 87 18.52 3.05 8.44
N PRO A 88 19.76 3.57 8.54
CA PRO A 88 20.59 3.74 7.37
C PRO A 88 21.02 2.36 6.87
N LEU A 89 20.66 2.11 5.63
CA LEU A 89 21.13 1.02 4.78
C LEU A 89 22.66 1.08 4.69
N ASN A 90 23.36 0.28 5.48
CA ASN A 90 24.80 0.09 5.40
C ASN A 90 25.12 -0.95 4.31
N THR A 91 25.25 -0.47 3.08
CA THR A 91 25.93 -1.17 1.99
C THR A 91 27.43 -0.90 2.09
N GLU A 92 28.16 -1.68 2.88
CA GLU A 92 29.63 -1.65 2.84
C GLU A 92 30.14 -3.09 3.00
N THR A 93 30.17 -3.83 1.89
CA THR A 93 31.01 -5.02 1.75
C THR A 93 32.39 -4.55 1.31
N PRO A 94 33.48 -4.70 2.09
CA PRO A 94 34.81 -4.66 1.53
C PRO A 94 35.32 -6.09 1.40
N ALA A 95 35.38 -6.55 0.15
CA ALA A 95 36.32 -7.59 -0.24
C ALA A 95 37.74 -7.05 -0.03
N ALA A 96 38.41 -7.47 1.04
CA ALA A 96 39.84 -7.25 1.20
C ALA A 96 40.47 -8.35 2.05
N SER A 97 41.13 -9.27 1.35
CA SER A 97 42.41 -9.88 1.70
C SER A 97 42.61 -10.44 3.12
N LEU A 98 42.49 -11.76 3.26
CA LEU A 98 43.32 -12.51 4.21
C LEU A 98 44.14 -13.55 3.43
N ILE A 99 45.29 -13.07 2.94
CA ILE A 99 46.45 -13.86 2.58
C ILE A 99 47.55 -13.37 3.53
N GLY A 100 48.13 -14.27 4.32
CA GLY A 100 49.28 -14.01 5.20
C GLY A 100 49.13 -14.64 6.57
#